data_AF-A0A2G6DC44-F1
#
_entry.id   AF-A0A2G6DC44-F1
#
_cell.length_a   1.000
_cell.length_b   1.000
_cell.length_c   1.000
_cell.angle_alpha   90.00
_cell.angle_beta   90.00
_cell.angle_gamma   90.00
#
_symmetry.space_group_name_H-M   'P 1'
#
loop_
_entity.id
_entity.type
_entity.pdbx_description
1 polymer ?
#
loop_
_entity_poly.entity_id
_entity_poly.type
_entity_poly.pdbx_seq_one_letter_code
_entity_poly.pdbx_strand_id
1 'polypeptide(L)'
;MEMNINRNLHQNKNEILRYLRDRAAESYSEIITIHGERDYKKKAGAINKAIVNTAQNLRTIIIQRSLSQSWDKEEILNNILMVTYCSYVTMIEYRNKAWPYEYMAFARRIGELWEPFCKNCFDFPVRGDVELFEPPLFSDVKEQLQEEIRQYIENLNLSVEEKVQLLEYYDKVWSLVTSGEIKLELDLHFRINSSQYNVDFKSGFQSNEKGNTNRLLLVASIYKNIIGGNNECFLFVRANEDQNNHYLQTLKNSGIWDVYCGPETYEQINKYSGFDLASWIKNNIFWKENLDRDTQSYFESNDLVKYLSW
;
A
#
# COMPACT_ATOMS: atom_id res chain seq x y z
N MET A 1 16.00 -12.09 -24.62
CA MET A 1 17.23 -11.47 -24.05
C MET A 1 17.34 -11.93 -22.60
N GLU A 2 18.49 -12.44 -22.17
CA GLU A 2 18.71 -12.84 -20.77
C GLU A 2 19.38 -11.67 -20.03
N MET A 3 18.76 -11.18 -18.95
CA MET A 3 19.26 -10.03 -18.19
C MET A 3 20.21 -10.50 -17.09
N ASN A 4 21.35 -9.82 -16.92
CA ASN A 4 22.32 -10.20 -15.89
C ASN A 4 21.91 -9.65 -14.51
N ILE A 5 21.23 -10.47 -13.71
CA ILE A 5 20.74 -10.10 -12.38
C ILE A 5 21.86 -10.24 -11.34
N ASN A 6 22.39 -9.13 -10.84
CA ASN A 6 23.44 -9.11 -9.81
C ASN A 6 23.15 -8.03 -8.75
N ARG A 7 23.98 -7.94 -7.71
CA ARG A 7 23.79 -7.02 -6.58
C ARG A 7 23.70 -5.54 -6.97
N ASN A 8 24.28 -5.18 -8.12
CA ASN A 8 24.31 -3.82 -8.67
C ASN A 8 23.32 -3.62 -9.82
N LEU A 9 22.34 -4.51 -10.02
CA LEU A 9 21.36 -4.40 -11.10
C LEU A 9 20.64 -3.04 -11.10
N HIS A 10 20.38 -2.47 -9.92
CA HIS A 10 19.76 -1.16 -9.74
C HIS A 10 20.50 -0.03 -10.46
N GLN A 11 21.81 -0.16 -10.67
CA GLN A 11 22.62 0.83 -11.41
C GLN A 11 22.35 0.80 -12.92
N ASN A 12 21.80 -0.31 -13.43
CA ASN A 12 21.54 -0.55 -14.85
C ASN A 12 20.08 -0.31 -15.23
N LYS A 13 19.48 0.80 -14.76
CA LYS A 13 18.08 1.17 -15.02
C LYS A 13 17.66 1.01 -16.50
N ASN A 14 18.49 1.47 -17.42
CA ASN A 14 18.19 1.41 -18.87
C ASN A 14 18.09 -0.03 -19.40
N GLU A 15 18.88 -0.96 -18.85
CA GLU A 15 18.82 -2.37 -19.22
C GLU A 15 17.51 -2.99 -18.74
N ILE A 16 17.08 -2.69 -17.50
CA ILE A 16 15.82 -3.16 -16.92
C ILE A 16 14.63 -2.63 -17.73
N LEU A 17 14.61 -1.31 -18.03
CA LEU A 17 13.56 -0.70 -18.84
C LEU A 17 13.48 -1.35 -20.23
N ARG A 18 14.62 -1.56 -20.89
CA ARG A 18 14.65 -2.23 -22.20
C ARG A 18 14.09 -3.64 -22.09
N TYR A 19 14.55 -4.43 -21.13
CA TYR A 19 14.07 -5.79 -20.92
C TYR A 19 12.54 -5.84 -20.69
N LEU A 20 12.02 -4.99 -19.80
CA LEU A 20 10.58 -4.97 -19.50
C LEU A 20 9.76 -4.51 -20.71
N ARG A 21 10.23 -3.51 -21.46
CA ARG A 21 9.57 -3.05 -22.68
C ARG A 21 9.57 -4.09 -23.79
N ASP A 22 10.66 -4.82 -23.97
CA ASP A 22 10.74 -5.90 -24.97
C ASP A 22 9.73 -7.01 -24.63
N ARG A 23 9.66 -7.44 -23.36
CA ARG A 23 8.67 -8.41 -22.89
C ARG A 23 7.23 -7.92 -23.00
N ALA A 24 7.01 -6.64 -22.71
CA ALA A 24 5.70 -6.01 -22.86
C ALA A 24 5.30 -5.91 -24.34
N ALA A 25 6.24 -5.63 -25.25
CA ALA A 25 5.99 -5.58 -26.70
C ALA A 25 5.57 -6.94 -27.25
N GLU A 26 6.29 -8.01 -26.86
CA GLU A 26 5.95 -9.41 -27.17
C GLU A 26 4.52 -9.72 -26.71
N SER A 27 4.25 -9.50 -25.42
CA SER A 27 2.94 -9.77 -24.81
C SER A 27 1.82 -8.95 -25.45
N TYR A 28 2.07 -7.67 -25.72
CA TYR A 28 1.07 -6.77 -26.30
C TYR A 28 0.68 -7.20 -27.72
N SER A 29 1.66 -7.64 -28.52
CA SER A 29 1.43 -8.14 -29.88
C SER A 29 0.53 -9.37 -29.89
N GLU A 30 0.66 -10.26 -28.91
CA GLU A 30 -0.25 -11.40 -28.73
C GLU A 30 -1.64 -10.93 -28.30
N ILE A 31 -1.72 -10.06 -27.28
CA ILE A 31 -2.98 -9.55 -26.72
C ILE A 31 -3.86 -8.87 -27.77
N ILE A 32 -3.27 -8.08 -28.68
CA ILE A 32 -4.04 -7.39 -29.73
C ILE A 32 -4.59 -8.34 -30.81
N THR A 33 -4.03 -9.54 -30.95
CA THR A 33 -4.57 -10.57 -31.86
C THR A 33 -5.74 -11.32 -31.24
N ILE A 34 -5.72 -11.51 -29.91
CA ILE A 34 -6.76 -12.23 -29.15
C ILE A 34 -7.98 -11.33 -28.91
N HIS A 35 -7.77 -10.03 -28.67
CA HIS A 35 -8.83 -9.10 -28.32
C HIS A 35 -9.12 -8.11 -29.46
N GLY A 36 -10.41 -7.95 -29.79
CA GLY A 36 -10.85 -7.04 -30.84
C GLY A 36 -10.50 -5.57 -30.54
N GLU A 37 -10.57 -4.71 -31.56
CA GLU A 37 -10.19 -3.29 -31.43
C GLU A 37 -10.92 -2.57 -30.28
N ARG A 38 -12.19 -2.87 -30.06
CA ARG A 38 -13.04 -2.20 -29.04
C ARG A 38 -12.87 -2.73 -27.61
N ASP A 39 -12.08 -3.78 -27.39
CA ASP A 39 -11.88 -4.42 -26.09
C ASP A 39 -10.80 -3.71 -25.22
N TYR A 40 -10.77 -2.37 -25.23
CA TYR A 40 -9.70 -1.56 -24.58
C TYR A 40 -9.48 -1.91 -23.11
N LYS A 41 -10.57 -2.12 -22.34
CA LYS A 41 -10.49 -2.50 -20.92
C LYS A 41 -9.84 -3.87 -20.70
N LYS A 42 -10.14 -4.85 -21.56
CA LYS A 42 -9.53 -6.19 -21.47
C LYS A 42 -8.07 -6.16 -21.88
N LYS A 43 -7.74 -5.43 -22.96
CA LYS A 43 -6.35 -5.22 -23.40
C LYS A 43 -5.50 -4.59 -22.30
N ALA A 44 -5.98 -3.50 -21.71
CA ALA A 44 -5.32 -2.80 -20.60
C ALA A 44 -5.14 -3.70 -19.37
N GLY A 45 -6.15 -4.50 -19.01
CA GLY A 45 -6.05 -5.46 -17.90
C GLY A 45 -5.03 -6.58 -18.18
N ALA A 46 -5.07 -7.16 -19.38
CA ALA A 46 -4.18 -8.24 -19.79
C ALA A 46 -2.71 -7.79 -19.84
N ILE A 47 -2.43 -6.63 -20.43
CA ILE A 47 -1.06 -6.13 -20.53
C ILE A 47 -0.48 -5.73 -19.17
N ASN A 48 -1.29 -5.11 -18.29
CA ASN A 48 -0.89 -4.84 -16.91
C ASN A 48 -0.52 -6.14 -16.18
N LYS A 49 -1.33 -7.19 -16.31
CA LYS A 49 -1.05 -8.50 -15.70
C LYS A 49 0.24 -9.11 -16.24
N ALA A 50 0.50 -9.03 -17.54
CA ALA A 50 1.72 -9.54 -18.15
C ALA A 50 2.99 -8.82 -17.64
N ILE A 51 2.93 -7.50 -17.52
CA ILE A 51 4.02 -6.67 -16.99
C ILE A 51 4.27 -6.98 -15.51
N VAL A 52 3.21 -7.05 -14.70
CA VAL A 52 3.31 -7.41 -13.27
C VAL A 52 3.95 -8.79 -13.10
N ASN A 53 3.53 -9.79 -13.89
CA ASN A 53 4.11 -11.14 -13.84
C ASN A 53 5.60 -11.13 -14.21
N THR A 54 5.99 -10.37 -15.23
CA THR A 54 7.39 -10.25 -15.65
C THR A 54 8.24 -9.59 -14.57
N ALA A 55 7.75 -8.50 -13.97
CA ALA A 55 8.41 -7.84 -12.85
C ALA A 55 8.52 -8.76 -11.63
N GLN A 56 7.46 -9.52 -11.31
CA GLN A 56 7.46 -10.48 -10.21
C GLN A 56 8.48 -11.60 -10.43
N ASN A 57 8.63 -12.11 -11.66
CA ASN A 57 9.66 -13.08 -11.98
C ASN A 57 11.07 -12.52 -11.73
N LEU A 58 11.33 -11.26 -12.10
CA LEU A 58 12.60 -10.59 -11.80
C LEU A 58 12.83 -10.45 -10.29
N ARG A 59 11.81 -10.03 -9.53
CA ARG A 59 11.86 -9.93 -8.06
C ARG A 59 12.20 -11.28 -7.43
N THR A 60 11.55 -12.36 -7.87
CA THR A 60 11.83 -13.72 -7.39
C THR A 60 13.29 -14.12 -7.66
N ILE A 61 13.82 -13.84 -8.85
CA ILE A 61 15.22 -14.16 -9.16
C ILE A 61 16.20 -13.32 -8.32
N ILE A 62 15.89 -12.03 -8.10
CA ILE A 62 16.67 -11.16 -7.20
C ILE A 62 16.74 -11.76 -5.80
N ILE A 63 15.60 -12.18 -5.24
CA ILE A 63 15.52 -12.77 -3.89
C ILE A 63 16.29 -14.10 -3.82
N GLN A 64 16.15 -14.96 -4.83
CA GLN A 64 16.89 -16.23 -4.87
C GLN A 64 18.41 -16.01 -4.96
N ARG A 65 18.85 -15.05 -5.79
CA ARG A 65 20.27 -14.71 -5.92
C ARG A 65 20.81 -14.03 -4.67
N SER A 66 20.03 -13.16 -4.03
CA SER A 66 20.45 -12.48 -2.80
C SER A 66 20.65 -13.45 -1.64
N LEU A 67 19.78 -14.45 -1.50
CA LEU A 67 19.94 -15.51 -0.51
C LEU A 67 21.18 -16.37 -0.79
N SER A 68 21.37 -16.81 -2.03
CA SER A 68 22.51 -17.68 -2.40
C SER A 68 23.87 -16.98 -2.34
N GLN A 69 23.91 -15.67 -2.49
CA GLN A 69 25.15 -14.88 -2.53
C GLN A 69 25.30 -13.93 -1.34
N SER A 70 24.38 -14.01 -0.36
CA SER A 70 24.36 -13.18 0.85
C SER A 70 24.50 -11.69 0.57
N TRP A 71 23.64 -11.16 -0.31
CA TRP A 71 23.60 -9.72 -0.57
C TRP A 71 23.16 -8.95 0.68
N ASP A 72 23.63 -7.71 0.79
CA ASP A 72 23.19 -6.82 1.84
C ASP A 72 21.72 -6.41 1.65
N LYS A 73 21.03 -6.08 2.75
CA LYS A 73 19.62 -5.67 2.73
C LYS A 73 19.39 -4.43 1.86
N GLU A 74 20.31 -3.47 1.90
CA GLU A 74 20.23 -2.26 1.10
C GLU A 74 20.43 -2.58 -0.40
N GLU A 75 21.32 -3.52 -0.75
CA GLU A 75 21.48 -4.00 -2.12
C GLU A 75 20.20 -4.68 -2.63
N ILE A 76 19.55 -5.50 -1.80
CA ILE A 76 18.27 -6.16 -2.13
C ILE A 76 17.19 -5.11 -2.38
N LEU A 77 16.99 -4.19 -1.44
CA LEU A 77 15.94 -3.18 -1.54
C LEU A 77 16.15 -2.25 -2.74
N ASN A 78 17.38 -1.80 -3.00
CA ASN A 78 17.70 -1.00 -4.19
C ASN A 78 17.31 -1.71 -5.50
N ASN A 79 17.62 -3.00 -5.62
CA ASN A 79 17.26 -3.79 -6.80
C ASN A 79 15.74 -3.96 -6.94
N ILE A 80 15.04 -4.22 -5.83
CA ILE A 80 13.57 -4.35 -5.82
C ILE A 80 12.89 -3.03 -6.19
N LEU A 81 13.33 -1.90 -5.63
CA LEU A 81 12.78 -0.58 -5.94
C LEU A 81 13.01 -0.21 -7.41
N MET A 82 14.21 -0.46 -7.94
CA MET A 82 14.51 -0.16 -9.35
C MET A 82 13.67 -1.01 -10.32
N VAL A 83 13.54 -2.31 -10.08
CA VAL A 83 12.67 -3.17 -10.91
C VAL A 83 11.21 -2.73 -10.81
N THR A 84 10.74 -2.41 -9.60
CA THR A 84 9.38 -1.92 -9.38
C THR A 84 9.13 -0.63 -10.15
N TYR A 85 10.02 0.36 -10.04
CA TYR A 85 9.92 1.62 -10.77
C TYR A 85 9.90 1.41 -12.30
N CYS A 86 10.85 0.64 -12.85
CA CYS A 86 10.89 0.35 -14.29
C CYS A 86 9.63 -0.37 -14.77
N SER A 87 9.04 -1.24 -13.93
CA SER A 87 7.78 -1.90 -14.23
C SER A 87 6.62 -0.91 -14.29
N TYR A 88 6.61 0.11 -13.41
CA TYR A 88 5.58 1.14 -13.40
C TYR A 88 5.66 2.05 -14.62
N VAL A 89 6.87 2.45 -15.03
CA VAL A 89 7.09 3.18 -16.28
C VAL A 89 6.52 2.39 -17.47
N THR A 90 6.94 1.13 -17.62
CA THR A 90 6.49 0.26 -18.72
C THR A 90 4.96 0.06 -18.68
N MET A 91 4.40 -0.10 -17.49
CA MET A 91 2.97 -0.28 -17.33
C MET A 91 2.16 0.97 -17.68
N ILE A 92 2.67 2.17 -17.36
CA ILE A 92 2.04 3.43 -17.76
C ILE A 92 2.02 3.53 -19.29
N GLU A 93 3.14 3.26 -19.96
CA GLU A 93 3.26 3.29 -21.42
C GLU A 93 2.26 2.36 -22.10
N TYR A 94 2.29 1.07 -21.73
CA TYR A 94 1.50 0.05 -22.39
C TYR A 94 0.02 0.11 -22.02
N ARG A 95 -0.33 0.53 -20.78
CA ARG A 95 -1.72 0.85 -20.46
C ARG A 95 -2.17 1.99 -21.34
N ASN A 96 -1.43 3.10 -21.41
CA ASN A 96 -1.80 4.26 -22.23
C ASN A 96 -1.99 3.88 -23.70
N LYS A 97 -1.12 3.01 -24.23
CA LYS A 97 -1.22 2.46 -25.60
C LYS A 97 -2.47 1.62 -25.81
N ALA A 98 -2.84 0.78 -24.84
CA ALA A 98 -4.02 -0.08 -24.91
C ALA A 98 -5.34 0.68 -24.69
N TRP A 99 -5.29 1.66 -23.79
CA TRP A 99 -6.40 2.52 -23.41
C TRP A 99 -5.80 3.84 -22.91
N PRO A 100 -5.94 4.95 -23.66
CA PRO A 100 -5.36 6.22 -23.26
C PRO A 100 -5.88 6.73 -21.92
N TYR A 101 -5.01 7.44 -21.19
CA TYR A 101 -5.36 7.97 -19.88
C TYR A 101 -6.13 9.29 -19.98
N GLU A 102 -7.28 9.34 -19.30
CA GLU A 102 -7.92 10.60 -18.90
C GLU A 102 -7.33 11.09 -17.57
N TYR A 103 -7.40 12.40 -17.31
CA TYR A 103 -6.76 13.01 -16.13
C TYR A 103 -7.13 12.33 -14.80
N MET A 104 -8.42 12.00 -14.60
CA MET A 104 -8.88 11.32 -13.37
C MET A 104 -8.28 9.92 -13.23
N ALA A 105 -8.26 9.17 -14.34
CA ALA A 105 -7.73 7.82 -14.36
C ALA A 105 -6.22 7.82 -14.10
N PHE A 106 -5.52 8.82 -14.65
CA PHE A 106 -4.08 8.95 -14.47
C PHE A 106 -3.68 9.41 -13.07
N ALA A 107 -4.33 10.45 -12.55
CA ALA A 107 -4.08 10.95 -11.20
C ALA A 107 -4.29 9.85 -10.15
N ARG A 108 -5.38 9.08 -10.30
CA ARG A 108 -5.64 7.90 -9.45
C ARG A 108 -4.54 6.86 -9.62
N ARG A 109 -4.14 6.56 -10.86
CA ARG A 109 -3.11 5.55 -11.13
C ARG A 109 -1.77 5.88 -10.47
N ILE A 110 -1.31 7.13 -10.54
CA ILE A 110 -0.05 7.52 -9.89
C ILE A 110 -0.15 7.42 -8.36
N GLY A 111 -1.33 7.69 -7.79
CA GLY A 111 -1.60 7.46 -6.37
C GLY A 111 -1.58 5.98 -5.99
N GLU A 112 -2.25 5.11 -6.76
CA GLU A 112 -2.28 3.65 -6.57
C GLU A 112 -0.90 2.99 -6.63
N LEU A 113 0.04 3.59 -7.37
CA LEU A 113 1.39 3.05 -7.51
C LEU A 113 2.30 3.42 -6.34
N TRP A 114 1.98 4.48 -5.61
CA TRP A 114 2.84 5.01 -4.56
C TRP A 114 2.86 4.14 -3.30
N GLU A 115 1.69 3.66 -2.85
CA GLU A 115 1.59 2.84 -1.64
C GLU A 115 2.40 1.53 -1.77
N PRO A 116 2.20 0.68 -2.80
CA PRO A 116 2.99 -0.55 -2.94
C PRO A 116 4.48 -0.27 -3.13
N PHE A 117 4.83 0.89 -3.70
CA PHE A 117 6.22 1.31 -3.81
C PHE A 117 6.85 1.52 -2.43
N CYS A 118 6.17 2.29 -1.57
CA CYS A 118 6.62 2.54 -0.19
C CYS A 118 6.69 1.26 0.64
N LYS A 119 5.72 0.35 0.48
CA LYS A 119 5.68 -0.93 1.19
C LYS A 119 6.90 -1.81 0.95
N ASN A 120 7.61 -1.70 -0.18
CA ASN A 120 8.86 -2.43 -0.39
C ASN A 120 9.90 -2.16 0.71
N CYS A 121 9.89 -0.96 1.33
CA CYS A 121 10.80 -0.65 2.44
C CYS A 121 10.52 -1.49 3.69
N PHE A 122 9.28 -1.97 3.86
CA PHE A 122 8.88 -2.82 4.98
C PHE A 122 8.86 -4.31 4.62
N ASP A 123 8.66 -4.64 3.35
CA ASP A 123 8.84 -6.01 2.83
C ASP A 123 10.33 -6.43 2.84
N PHE A 124 11.23 -5.47 2.64
CA PHE A 124 12.70 -5.65 2.66
C PHE A 124 13.37 -4.62 3.57
N PRO A 125 13.12 -4.64 4.89
CA PRO A 125 13.61 -3.61 5.79
C PRO A 125 15.12 -3.74 5.97
N VAL A 126 15.82 -2.61 5.79
CA VAL A 126 17.25 -2.48 6.11
C VAL A 126 17.43 -2.65 7.62
N ARG A 127 16.52 -2.07 8.40
CA ARG A 127 16.44 -2.24 9.85
C ARG A 127 16.16 -3.71 10.21
N GLY A 128 16.83 -4.21 11.26
CA GLY A 128 16.86 -5.64 11.61
C GLY A 128 15.74 -6.14 12.51
N ASP A 129 15.07 -5.25 13.22
CA ASP A 129 14.06 -5.50 14.26
C ASP A 129 12.62 -5.21 13.78
N VAL A 130 12.42 -5.03 12.48
CA VAL A 130 11.12 -4.83 11.86
C VAL A 130 10.52 -6.18 11.50
N GLU A 131 9.35 -6.48 12.06
CA GLU A 131 8.62 -7.71 11.80
C GLU A 131 7.21 -7.39 11.29
N LEU A 132 6.86 -7.89 10.11
CA LEU A 132 5.48 -7.83 9.63
C LEU A 132 4.61 -8.81 10.42
N PHE A 133 3.37 -8.44 10.70
CA PHE A 133 2.41 -9.31 11.36
C PHE A 133 1.03 -9.21 10.71
N GLU A 134 0.25 -10.28 10.81
CA GLU A 134 -1.15 -10.28 10.38
C GLU A 134 -2.03 -9.76 11.52
N PRO A 135 -2.88 -8.76 11.29
CA PRO A 135 -3.78 -8.25 12.31
C PRO A 135 -4.87 -9.27 12.67
N PRO A 136 -5.43 -9.23 13.89
CA PRO A 136 -6.51 -10.13 14.28
C PRO A 136 -7.77 -9.86 13.46
N LEU A 137 -8.61 -10.89 13.30
CA LEU A 137 -9.93 -10.70 12.71
C LEU A 137 -10.83 -9.95 13.70
N PHE A 138 -11.74 -9.14 13.17
CA PHE A 138 -12.72 -8.46 14.02
C PHE A 138 -13.63 -9.46 14.75
N SER A 139 -13.92 -10.62 14.14
CA SER A 139 -14.63 -11.72 14.80
C SER A 139 -13.94 -12.15 16.09
N ASP A 140 -12.62 -12.30 16.04
CA ASP A 140 -11.82 -12.81 17.15
C ASP A 140 -11.76 -11.78 18.27
N VAL A 141 -11.54 -10.51 17.92
CA VAL A 141 -11.57 -9.38 18.86
C VAL A 141 -12.95 -9.29 19.53
N LYS A 142 -14.02 -9.46 18.74
CA LYS A 142 -15.39 -9.44 19.25
C LYS A 142 -15.66 -10.59 20.20
N GLU A 143 -15.28 -11.82 19.85
CA GLU A 143 -15.46 -13.00 20.70
C GLU A 143 -14.70 -12.85 22.02
N GLN A 144 -13.45 -12.37 21.95
CA GLN A 144 -12.64 -12.11 23.13
C GLN A 144 -13.28 -11.08 24.06
N LEU A 145 -13.72 -9.93 23.51
CA LEU A 145 -14.41 -8.91 24.30
C LEU A 145 -15.73 -9.43 24.87
N GLN A 146 -16.42 -10.29 24.11
CA GLN A 146 -17.66 -10.89 24.56
C GLN A 146 -17.46 -11.77 25.78
N GLU A 147 -16.43 -12.62 25.72
CA GLU A 147 -16.06 -13.54 26.80
C GLU A 147 -15.54 -12.78 28.02
N GLU A 148 -14.71 -11.76 27.84
CA GLU A 148 -14.18 -10.93 28.92
C GLU A 148 -15.32 -10.30 29.75
N ILE A 149 -16.31 -9.69 29.08
CA ILE A 149 -17.44 -9.06 29.78
C ILE A 149 -18.32 -10.11 30.46
N ARG A 150 -18.53 -11.28 29.84
CA ARG A 150 -19.28 -12.38 30.47
C ARG A 150 -18.58 -12.86 31.74
N GLN A 151 -17.27 -13.09 31.68
CA GLN A 151 -16.46 -13.46 32.84
C GLN A 151 -16.49 -12.39 33.93
N TYR A 152 -16.46 -11.10 33.55
CA TYR A 152 -16.62 -10.01 34.49
C TYR A 152 -17.98 -10.06 35.21
N ILE A 153 -19.08 -10.25 34.47
CA ILE A 153 -20.44 -10.39 35.03
C ILE A 153 -20.53 -11.59 35.97
N GLU A 154 -19.97 -12.73 35.59
CA GLU A 154 -19.96 -13.95 36.41
C GLU A 154 -19.22 -13.74 37.75
N ASN A 155 -18.22 -12.87 37.78
CA ASN A 155 -17.45 -12.56 38.99
C ASN A 155 -18.09 -11.47 39.87
N LEU A 156 -19.18 -10.82 39.43
CA LEU A 156 -19.88 -9.85 40.26
C LEU A 156 -20.57 -10.53 41.45
N ASN A 157 -20.59 -9.84 42.59
CA ASN A 157 -21.30 -10.30 43.79
C ASN A 157 -22.81 -9.97 43.70
N LEU A 158 -23.49 -10.65 42.77
CA LEU A 158 -24.93 -10.53 42.48
C LEU A 158 -25.61 -11.88 42.70
N SER A 159 -26.93 -11.87 42.88
CA SER A 159 -27.72 -13.12 42.86
C SER A 159 -27.66 -13.78 41.48
N VAL A 160 -27.97 -15.09 41.43
CA VAL A 160 -27.98 -15.86 40.18
C VAL A 160 -29.01 -15.28 39.21
N GLU A 161 -30.18 -14.88 39.72
CA GLU A 161 -31.26 -14.30 38.94
C GLU A 161 -30.86 -12.96 38.30
N GLU A 162 -30.17 -12.09 39.05
CA GLU A 162 -29.66 -10.82 38.54
C GLU A 162 -28.59 -11.00 37.46
N LYS A 163 -27.70 -11.99 37.61
CA LYS A 163 -26.67 -12.31 36.59
C LYS A 163 -27.30 -12.78 35.29
N VAL A 164 -28.26 -13.71 35.37
CA VAL A 164 -29.00 -14.21 34.19
C VAL A 164 -29.68 -13.04 33.47
N GLN A 165 -30.36 -12.16 34.21
CA GLN A 165 -31.02 -11.00 33.62
C GLN A 165 -30.03 -10.03 32.96
N LEU A 166 -28.86 -9.79 33.58
CA LEU A 166 -27.83 -8.92 33.02
C LEU A 166 -27.23 -9.49 31.73
N LEU A 167 -26.95 -10.80 31.69
CA LEU A 167 -26.49 -11.50 30.49
C LEU A 167 -27.53 -11.46 29.37
N GLU A 168 -28.82 -11.59 29.67
CA GLU A 168 -29.87 -11.44 28.65
C GLU A 168 -29.92 -10.03 28.04
N TYR A 169 -29.79 -8.97 28.85
CA TYR A 169 -29.72 -7.60 28.33
C TYR A 169 -28.47 -7.36 27.50
N TYR A 170 -27.34 -7.90 27.94
CA TYR A 170 -26.08 -7.87 27.22
C TYR A 170 -26.19 -8.54 25.84
N ASP A 171 -26.79 -9.72 25.77
CA ASP A 171 -27.01 -10.45 24.52
C ASP A 171 -27.94 -9.70 23.57
N LYS A 172 -28.98 -9.05 24.12
CA LYS A 172 -29.86 -8.17 23.34
C LYS A 172 -29.07 -7.00 22.74
N VAL A 173 -28.20 -6.34 23.50
CA VAL A 173 -27.36 -5.24 22.98
C VAL A 173 -26.42 -5.74 21.88
N TRP A 174 -25.74 -6.87 22.09
CA TRP A 174 -24.83 -7.42 21.09
C TRP A 174 -25.52 -7.86 19.81
N SER A 175 -26.78 -8.31 19.89
CA SER A 175 -27.59 -8.64 18.71
C SER A 175 -27.86 -7.44 17.78
N LEU A 176 -27.77 -6.22 18.30
CA LEU A 176 -27.93 -4.98 17.53
C LEU A 176 -26.63 -4.55 16.82
N VAL A 177 -25.48 -4.93 17.37
CA VAL A 177 -24.14 -4.52 16.91
C VAL A 177 -23.64 -5.40 15.75
N THR A 178 -24.31 -6.52 15.43
CA THR A 178 -23.85 -7.53 14.45
C THR A 178 -24.08 -7.18 12.97
N SER A 179 -24.36 -5.94 12.61
CA SER A 179 -24.84 -5.59 11.25
C SER A 179 -23.76 -5.28 10.20
N GLY A 180 -22.46 -5.49 10.49
CA GLY A 180 -21.40 -5.33 9.49
C GLY A 180 -20.10 -6.05 9.81
N GLU A 181 -19.42 -6.54 8.77
CA GLU A 181 -18.04 -7.04 8.86
C GLU A 181 -17.08 -5.84 8.87
N ILE A 182 -16.41 -5.63 10.01
CA ILE A 182 -15.34 -4.63 10.12
C ILE A 182 -14.02 -5.30 9.71
N LYS A 183 -13.35 -4.74 8.71
CA LYS A 183 -12.00 -5.17 8.33
C LYS A 183 -10.96 -4.36 9.12
N LEU A 184 -10.27 -5.01 10.05
CA LEU A 184 -9.20 -4.39 10.87
C LEU A 184 -7.87 -4.26 10.13
N GLU A 185 -7.69 -5.04 9.06
CA GLU A 185 -6.53 -4.95 8.19
C GLU A 185 -6.47 -3.58 7.49
N LEU A 186 -5.35 -2.90 7.70
CA LEU A 186 -4.88 -1.71 7.03
C LEU A 186 -3.80 -2.09 6.02
N ASP A 187 -3.23 -1.10 5.35
CA ASP A 187 -2.28 -1.33 4.27
C ASP A 187 -0.95 -1.93 4.75
N LEU A 188 -0.54 -1.68 6.00
CA LEU A 188 0.70 -2.20 6.57
C LEU A 188 0.59 -2.40 8.09
N HIS A 189 1.06 -3.55 8.56
CA HIS A 189 1.15 -3.90 9.97
C HIS A 189 2.56 -4.39 10.28
N PHE A 190 3.25 -3.70 11.19
CA PHE A 190 4.58 -4.11 11.60
C PHE A 190 4.82 -3.88 13.10
N ARG A 191 5.74 -4.64 13.67
CA ARG A 191 6.15 -4.54 15.05
C ARG A 191 7.63 -4.21 15.12
N ILE A 192 7.98 -3.38 16.09
CA ILE A 192 9.35 -3.17 16.53
C ILE A 192 9.38 -3.35 18.04
N ASN A 193 10.15 -4.32 18.51
CA ASN A 193 10.16 -4.75 19.91
C ASN A 193 8.74 -5.13 20.38
N SER A 194 8.20 -4.46 21.39
CA SER A 194 6.86 -4.70 21.94
C SER A 194 5.79 -3.76 21.37
N SER A 195 6.14 -2.83 20.49
CA SER A 195 5.20 -1.85 19.93
C SER A 195 4.70 -2.28 18.55
N GLN A 196 3.39 -2.27 18.37
CA GLN A 196 2.71 -2.60 17.12
C GLN A 196 2.31 -1.30 16.41
N TYR A 197 2.54 -1.25 15.10
CA TYR A 197 2.28 -0.11 14.25
C TYR A 197 1.34 -0.52 13.13
N ASN A 198 0.18 0.13 13.10
CA ASN A 198 -0.91 -0.14 12.18
C ASN A 198 -1.03 1.06 11.24
N VAL A 199 -0.72 0.89 9.96
CA VAL A 199 -0.50 1.99 9.01
C VAL A 199 -1.48 1.90 7.85
N ASP A 200 -2.16 3.02 7.58
CA ASP A 200 -2.98 3.21 6.37
C ASP A 200 -2.30 4.28 5.48
N PHE A 201 -2.20 4.01 4.18
CA PHE A 201 -1.58 4.87 3.21
C PHE A 201 -2.65 5.64 2.43
N LYS A 202 -2.39 6.92 2.19
CA LYS A 202 -3.24 7.75 1.33
C LYS A 202 -2.40 8.61 0.40
N SER A 203 -2.77 8.58 -0.89
CA SER A 203 -2.15 9.52 -1.85
C SER A 203 -2.55 10.97 -1.57
N GLY A 204 -3.71 11.20 -0.95
CA GLY A 204 -4.26 12.48 -0.52
C GLY A 204 -5.77 12.37 -0.26
N PHE A 205 -6.35 13.36 0.41
CA PHE A 205 -7.78 13.45 0.74
C PHE A 205 -8.49 14.46 -0.15
N GLN A 206 -9.45 13.97 -0.96
CA GLN A 206 -10.22 14.78 -1.91
C GLN A 206 -11.73 14.75 -1.60
N SER A 207 -12.55 15.41 -2.43
CA SER A 207 -14.00 15.41 -2.31
C SER A 207 -14.52 13.97 -2.48
N ASN A 208 -15.17 13.43 -1.43
CA ASN A 208 -15.77 12.09 -1.30
C ASN A 208 -15.03 11.06 -0.42
N GLU A 209 -14.48 11.47 0.72
CA GLU A 209 -13.79 10.59 1.68
C GLU A 209 -14.60 10.25 2.95
N LYS A 210 -15.88 10.65 3.06
CA LYS A 210 -16.66 10.49 4.31
C LYS A 210 -16.74 9.05 4.81
N GLY A 211 -17.08 8.11 3.93
CA GLY A 211 -17.20 6.69 4.29
C GLY A 211 -15.87 6.09 4.74
N ASN A 212 -14.80 6.38 3.99
CA ASN A 212 -13.45 5.93 4.33
C ASN A 212 -12.96 6.57 5.65
N THR A 213 -13.24 7.84 5.88
CA THR A 213 -12.90 8.55 7.14
C THR A 213 -13.58 7.89 8.34
N ASN A 214 -14.88 7.60 8.25
CA ASN A 214 -15.60 6.92 9.32
C ASN A 214 -15.05 5.51 9.59
N ARG A 215 -14.68 4.76 8.53
CA ARG A 215 -14.02 3.46 8.65
C ARG A 215 -12.69 3.60 9.41
N LEU A 216 -11.85 4.55 9.04
CA LEU A 216 -10.54 4.77 9.66
C LEU A 216 -10.65 5.17 11.13
N LEU A 217 -11.63 6.01 11.48
CA LEU A 217 -11.90 6.35 12.89
C LEU A 217 -12.32 5.12 13.69
N LEU A 218 -13.19 4.27 13.13
CA LEU A 218 -13.64 3.05 13.80
C LEU A 218 -12.49 2.07 14.01
N VAL A 219 -11.69 1.79 12.97
CA VAL A 219 -10.59 0.83 13.03
C VAL A 219 -9.52 1.27 14.04
N ALA A 220 -9.08 2.53 14.00
CA ALA A 220 -8.09 3.02 14.98
C ALA A 220 -8.63 3.07 16.41
N SER A 221 -9.92 3.34 16.60
CA SER A 221 -10.55 3.24 17.93
C SER A 221 -10.50 1.81 18.47
N ILE A 222 -10.70 0.79 17.62
CA ILE A 222 -10.60 -0.62 18.03
C ILE A 222 -9.15 -0.96 18.43
N TYR A 223 -8.15 -0.55 17.64
CA TYR A 223 -6.74 -0.78 17.97
C TYR A 223 -6.34 -0.11 19.29
N LYS A 224 -6.64 1.19 19.45
CA LYS A 224 -6.22 1.94 20.65
C LYS A 224 -7.00 1.58 21.91
N ASN A 225 -8.31 1.38 21.81
CA ASN A 225 -9.19 1.30 22.98
C ASN A 225 -9.70 -0.11 23.31
N ILE A 226 -9.74 -1.04 22.35
CA ILE A 226 -10.28 -2.39 22.57
C ILE A 226 -9.17 -3.43 22.62
N ILE A 227 -8.34 -3.49 21.57
CA ILE A 227 -7.20 -4.42 21.54
C ILE A 227 -6.16 -3.97 22.57
N GLY A 228 -5.98 -2.65 22.72
CA GLY A 228 -5.10 -2.08 23.74
C GLY A 228 -3.62 -2.39 23.51
N GLY A 229 -2.82 -2.30 24.57
CA GLY A 229 -1.36 -2.47 24.51
C GLY A 229 -0.66 -1.30 23.79
N ASN A 230 0.59 -1.53 23.37
CA ASN A 230 1.38 -0.52 22.64
C ASN A 230 1.03 -0.52 21.15
N ASN A 231 -0.25 -0.29 20.83
CA ASN A 231 -0.75 -0.19 19.46
C ASN A 231 -0.80 1.27 19.00
N GLU A 232 0.05 1.60 18.04
CA GLU A 232 0.06 2.90 17.37
C GLU A 232 -0.63 2.81 16.01
N CYS A 233 -1.35 3.87 15.64
CA CYS A 233 -2.04 3.97 14.36
C CYS A 233 -1.47 5.16 13.58
N PHE A 234 -0.86 4.89 12.43
CA PHE A 234 -0.24 5.91 11.58
C PHE A 234 -0.96 6.09 10.25
N LEU A 235 -1.18 7.34 9.86
CA LEU A 235 -1.71 7.68 8.55
C LEU A 235 -0.59 8.31 7.73
N PHE A 236 -0.12 7.59 6.72
CA PHE A 236 0.95 8.04 5.82
C PHE A 236 0.34 8.66 4.57
N VAL A 237 0.46 9.98 4.44
CA VAL A 237 -0.13 10.75 3.35
C VAL A 237 0.95 11.27 2.42
N ARG A 238 0.81 10.98 1.12
CA ARG A 238 1.76 11.47 0.09
C ARG A 238 1.63 12.98 -0.14
N ALA A 239 0.41 13.47 -0.28
CA ALA A 239 0.17 14.90 -0.51
C ALA A 239 0.59 15.73 0.71
N ASN A 240 1.04 16.95 0.46
CA ASN A 240 1.33 17.91 1.54
C ASN A 240 0.03 18.25 2.30
N GLU A 241 0.16 18.59 3.58
CA GLU A 241 -1.01 18.82 4.44
C GLU A 241 -1.96 19.91 3.89
N ASP A 242 -1.41 20.98 3.31
CA ASP A 242 -2.15 22.10 2.71
C ASP A 242 -2.97 21.72 1.46
N GLN A 243 -2.69 20.56 0.87
CA GLN A 243 -3.40 20.03 -0.30
C GLN A 243 -4.55 19.09 0.07
N ASN A 244 -4.71 18.77 1.36
CA ASN A 244 -5.73 17.87 1.87
C ASN A 244 -6.93 18.64 2.43
N ASN A 245 -8.09 17.99 2.47
CA ASN A 245 -9.33 18.62 2.95
C ASN A 245 -9.63 18.33 4.43
N HIS A 246 -10.81 18.78 4.89
CA HIS A 246 -11.27 18.64 6.27
C HIS A 246 -11.34 17.20 6.78
N TYR A 247 -11.44 16.17 5.92
CA TYR A 247 -11.47 14.78 6.37
C TYR A 247 -10.14 14.35 7.01
N LEU A 248 -9.01 14.80 6.44
CA LEU A 248 -7.70 14.59 7.05
C LEU A 248 -7.62 15.26 8.42
N GLN A 249 -8.11 16.51 8.51
CA GLN A 249 -8.10 17.28 9.74
C GLN A 249 -8.96 16.61 10.83
N THR A 250 -10.08 15.99 10.47
CA THR A 250 -10.86 15.17 11.40
C THR A 250 -10.07 13.97 11.94
N LEU A 251 -9.33 13.26 11.08
CA LEU A 251 -8.48 12.12 11.50
C LEU A 251 -7.34 12.60 12.40
N LYS A 252 -6.64 13.68 12.02
CA LYS A 252 -5.54 14.26 12.79
C LYS A 252 -6.00 14.76 14.17
N ASN A 253 -7.12 15.46 14.23
CA ASN A 253 -7.65 16.01 15.48
C ASN A 253 -8.39 14.97 16.36
N SER A 254 -8.54 13.73 15.90
CA SER A 254 -9.21 12.67 16.65
C SER A 254 -8.39 12.12 17.83
N GLY A 255 -7.07 12.33 17.84
CA GLY A 255 -6.14 11.77 18.83
C GLY A 255 -5.89 10.26 18.70
N ILE A 256 -6.58 9.58 17.79
CA ILE A 256 -6.42 8.14 17.54
C ILE A 256 -5.52 7.80 16.35
N TRP A 257 -5.13 8.80 15.56
CA TRP A 257 -4.16 8.66 14.46
C TRP A 257 -3.01 9.65 14.62
N ASP A 258 -1.78 9.18 14.45
CA ASP A 258 -0.65 10.05 14.14
C ASP A 258 -0.56 10.20 12.63
N VAL A 259 -0.71 11.44 12.15
CA VAL A 259 -0.84 11.75 10.73
C VAL A 259 0.45 12.42 10.25
N TYR A 260 1.04 11.86 9.20
CA TYR A 260 2.25 12.38 8.56
C TYR A 260 1.97 12.68 7.09
N CYS A 261 2.41 13.84 6.60
CA CYS A 261 2.13 14.31 5.24
C CYS A 261 3.40 14.64 4.47
N GLY A 262 3.40 14.38 3.16
CA GLY A 262 4.48 14.77 2.26
C GLY A 262 5.86 14.30 2.75
N PRO A 263 6.84 15.21 2.93
CA PRO A 263 8.17 14.87 3.44
C PRO A 263 8.16 14.07 4.76
N GLU A 264 7.27 14.39 5.70
CA GLU A 264 7.20 13.73 7.01
C GLU A 264 6.88 12.25 6.88
N THR A 265 6.06 11.87 5.89
CA THR A 265 5.77 10.47 5.59
C THR A 265 7.05 9.72 5.24
N TYR A 266 7.89 10.28 4.38
CA TYR A 266 9.15 9.65 4.00
C TYR A 266 10.16 9.62 5.15
N GLU A 267 10.14 10.61 6.04
CA GLU A 267 10.93 10.58 7.28
C GLU A 267 10.50 9.43 8.20
N GLN A 268 9.19 9.18 8.36
CA GLN A 268 8.72 8.03 9.12
C GLN A 268 9.08 6.70 8.44
N ILE A 269 8.96 6.61 7.11
CA ILE A 269 9.41 5.42 6.37
C ILE A 269 10.89 5.17 6.65
N ASN A 270 11.75 6.19 6.57
CA ASN A 270 13.17 6.05 6.87
C ASN A 270 13.41 5.61 8.32
N LYS A 271 12.77 6.28 9.29
CA LYS A 271 12.88 5.97 10.72
C LYS A 271 12.53 4.50 11.03
N TYR A 272 11.46 3.97 10.43
CA TYR A 272 10.96 2.64 10.76
C TYR A 272 11.55 1.54 9.89
N SER A 273 11.79 1.77 8.60
CA SER A 273 12.40 0.78 7.70
C SER A 273 13.93 0.77 7.68
N GLY A 274 14.56 1.86 8.11
CA GLY A 274 16.00 2.10 8.01
C GLY A 274 16.48 2.51 6.61
N PHE A 275 15.58 2.90 5.70
CA PHE A 275 15.92 3.25 4.32
C PHE A 275 15.41 4.64 3.93
N ASP A 276 16.32 5.48 3.39
CA ASP A 276 15.98 6.83 2.92
C ASP A 276 15.32 6.79 1.53
N LEU A 277 14.02 6.46 1.53
CA LEU A 277 13.21 6.40 0.31
C LEU A 277 13.10 7.76 -0.39
N ALA A 278 13.08 8.88 0.34
CA ALA A 278 12.99 10.21 -0.25
C ALA A 278 14.21 10.51 -1.12
N SER A 279 15.42 10.30 -0.58
CA SER A 279 16.66 10.46 -1.34
C SER A 279 16.72 9.47 -2.51
N TRP A 280 16.27 8.23 -2.30
CA TRP A 280 16.23 7.25 -3.38
C TRP A 280 15.33 7.70 -4.54
N ILE A 281 14.10 8.14 -4.25
CA ILE A 281 13.16 8.64 -5.25
C ILE A 281 13.77 9.81 -6.02
N LYS A 282 14.29 10.80 -5.31
CA LYS A 282 14.91 12.00 -5.89
C LYS A 282 16.06 11.67 -6.86
N ASN A 283 16.83 10.63 -6.57
CA ASN A 283 18.01 10.27 -7.34
C ASN A 283 17.73 9.29 -8.49
N ASN A 284 16.62 8.55 -8.45
CA ASN A 284 16.38 7.44 -9.36
C ASN A 284 15.14 7.60 -10.24
N ILE A 285 14.12 8.33 -9.77
CA ILE A 285 12.83 8.48 -10.46
C ILE A 285 12.84 9.74 -11.32
N PHE A 286 12.82 9.53 -12.63
CA PHE A 286 12.74 10.59 -13.64
C PHE A 286 11.62 10.21 -14.62
N TRP A 287 10.38 10.35 -14.15
CA TRP A 287 9.20 9.82 -14.84
C TRP A 287 9.13 10.22 -16.31
N LYS A 288 9.20 11.51 -16.61
CA LYS A 288 9.03 12.03 -17.97
C LYS A 288 10.14 11.51 -18.89
N GLU A 289 11.38 11.59 -18.44
CA GLU A 289 12.58 11.19 -19.17
C GLU A 289 12.64 9.68 -19.39
N ASN A 290 12.01 8.91 -18.51
CA ASN A 290 12.02 7.45 -18.57
C ASN A 290 10.84 6.88 -19.35
N LEU A 291 9.82 7.67 -19.69
CA LEU A 291 8.73 7.25 -20.59
C LEU A 291 9.20 7.18 -22.05
N ASP A 292 8.50 6.41 -22.88
CA ASP A 292 8.68 6.43 -24.33
C ASP A 292 8.18 7.73 -24.97
N ARG A 293 8.63 8.01 -26.20
CA ARG A 293 8.33 9.27 -26.89
C ARG A 293 6.84 9.47 -27.18
N ASP A 294 6.13 8.40 -27.49
CA ASP A 294 4.71 8.44 -27.83
C ASP A 294 3.88 8.82 -26.59
N THR A 295 4.18 8.20 -25.44
CA THR A 295 3.53 8.48 -24.16
C THR A 295 3.88 9.86 -23.65
N GLN A 296 5.14 10.30 -23.78
CA GLN A 296 5.53 11.68 -23.47
C GLN A 296 4.72 12.70 -24.28
N SER A 297 4.65 12.52 -25.60
CA SER A 297 3.92 13.42 -26.50
C SER A 297 2.42 13.47 -26.15
N TYR A 298 1.83 12.31 -25.85
CA TYR A 298 0.44 12.23 -25.41
C TYR A 298 0.22 12.96 -24.08
N PHE A 299 1.10 12.79 -23.09
CA PHE A 299 0.96 13.42 -21.78
C PHE A 299 1.15 14.94 -21.83
N GLU A 300 2.06 15.44 -22.65
CA GLU A 300 2.23 16.88 -22.87
C GLU A 300 0.98 17.49 -23.52
N SER A 301 0.47 16.83 -24.56
CA SER A 301 -0.71 17.32 -25.30
C SER A 301 -2.00 17.32 -24.47
N ASN A 302 -2.07 16.49 -23.42
CA ASN A 302 -3.26 16.33 -22.56
C ASN A 302 -3.05 16.86 -21.13
N ASP A 303 -1.98 17.63 -20.88
CA ASP A 303 -1.66 18.20 -19.56
C ASP A 303 -1.63 17.17 -18.42
N LEU A 304 -1.09 15.99 -18.71
CA LEU A 304 -0.98 14.87 -17.76
C LEU A 304 0.36 14.84 -17.02
N VAL A 305 1.39 15.52 -17.54
CA VAL A 305 2.76 15.53 -16.96
C VAL A 305 2.77 15.99 -15.50
N LYS A 306 1.89 16.93 -15.12
CA LYS A 306 1.79 17.45 -13.74
C LYS A 306 1.47 16.38 -12.69
N TYR A 307 0.88 15.25 -13.11
CA TYR A 307 0.56 14.14 -12.21
C TYR A 307 1.71 13.15 -12.02
N LEU A 308 2.80 13.25 -12.80
CA LEU A 308 4.01 12.42 -12.67
C LEU A 308 4.91 12.91 -11.52
N SER A 309 4.36 12.97 -10.31
CA SER A 309 5.07 13.44 -9.13
C SER A 309 4.81 12.53 -7.93
N TRP A 310 5.89 12.22 -7.22
CA TRP A 310 5.96 11.57 -5.92
C TRP A 310 6.89 12.36 -5.01
#